data_AF-A0A8T5ULY7-F1
#
_entry.id   AF-A0A8T5ULY7-F1
#
_cell.length_a   1.000
_cell.length_b   1.000
_cell.length_c   1.000
_cell.angle_alpha   90.00
_cell.angle_beta   90.00
_cell.angle_gamma   90.00
#
_symmetry.space_group_name_H-M   'P 1'
#
loop_
_entity.id
_entity.type
_entity.pdbx_description
1 polymer ?
#
loop_
_entity_poly.entity_id
_entity_poly.type
_entity_poly.pdbx_seq_one_letter_code
_entity_poly.pdbx_strand_id
1 'polypeptide(L)'
;MYNNLDDLPSDYEEELSQLETQISELFALLEKSELQIEMLKDENFQLKSQIQKLQQQSKPVQYKSPEVETIKVPKEVVAAVSPVHIDVRQNKRKCPNCGAAGFSIKEVDDKTQIITYIPRKIFKKKKVCTKCRFEF
;
A
#
# COMPACT_ATOMS: atom_id res chain seq x y z
N MET A 1 25.93 8.40 72.16
CA MET A 1 24.57 7.82 72.22
C MET A 1 23.96 8.03 70.86
N TYR A 2 23.81 6.96 70.07
CA TYR A 2 23.19 7.00 68.75
C TYR A 2 21.72 6.65 68.92
N ASN A 3 20.84 7.64 68.87
CA ASN A 3 19.38 7.47 68.78
C ASN A 3 18.86 8.59 67.88
N ASN A 4 18.83 8.34 66.56
CA ASN A 4 18.12 9.13 65.55
C ASN A 4 18.15 8.33 64.24
N LEU A 5 17.50 7.16 64.24
CA LEU A 5 17.35 6.28 63.08
C LEU A 5 15.88 5.99 62.76
N ASP A 6 14.93 6.62 63.46
CA ASP A 6 13.50 6.31 63.41
C ASP A 6 12.63 7.31 62.64
N ASP A 7 13.20 8.38 62.07
CA ASP A 7 12.46 9.27 61.16
C ASP A 7 13.02 9.13 59.75
N LEU A 8 12.53 8.14 59.00
CA LEU A 8 12.53 8.28 57.55
C LEU A 8 11.58 9.43 57.22
N PRO A 9 12.01 10.48 56.50
CA PRO A 9 11.13 11.57 56.13
C PRO A 9 9.94 11.03 55.33
N SER A 10 8.72 11.36 55.78
CA SER A 10 7.44 10.93 55.18
C SER A 10 7.38 11.10 53.65
N ASP A 11 8.12 12.06 53.11
CA ASP A 11 8.23 12.33 51.69
C ASP A 11 8.82 11.14 50.91
N TYR A 12 9.76 10.39 51.50
CA TYR A 12 10.35 9.20 50.85
C TYR A 12 9.40 8.01 50.82
N GLU A 13 8.53 7.85 51.82
CA GLU A 13 7.51 6.79 51.80
C GLU A 13 6.47 7.03 50.69
N GLU A 14 6.10 8.30 50.48
CA GLU A 14 5.19 8.68 49.40
C GLU A 14 5.84 8.47 48.02
N GLU A 15 7.10 8.87 47.85
CA GLU A 15 7.86 8.61 46.61
C GLU A 15 8.00 7.11 46.32
N LEU A 16 8.26 6.29 47.34
CA LEU A 16 8.33 4.83 47.19
C LEU A 16 6.98 4.24 46.74
N SER A 17 5.88 4.68 47.34
CA SER A 17 4.54 4.23 46.95
C SER A 17 4.19 4.63 45.51
N GLN A 18 4.57 5.84 45.09
CA GLN A 18 4.39 6.29 43.72
C GLN A 18 5.23 5.47 42.74
N LEU A 19 6.49 5.19 43.06
CA LEU A 19 7.38 4.36 42.26
C LEU A 19 6.86 2.92 42.14
N GLU A 20 6.40 2.31 43.22
CA GLU A 20 5.80 0.97 43.21
C GLU A 20 4.56 0.90 42.31
N THR A 21 3.73 1.95 42.34
CA THR A 21 2.55 2.06 41.46
C THR A 21 2.97 2.15 40.00
N GLN A 22 3.93 3.02 39.67
CA GLN A 22 4.43 3.15 38.30
C GLN A 22 5.07 1.86 37.78
N ILE A 23 5.83 1.16 38.63
CA ILE A 23 6.43 -0.13 38.30
C ILE A 23 5.33 -1.15 37.96
N SER A 24 4.28 -1.20 38.79
CA SER A 24 3.16 -2.13 38.57
C SER A 24 2.40 -1.82 37.27
N GLU A 25 2.16 -0.54 36.97
CA GLU A 25 1.53 -0.12 35.72
C GLU A 25 2.38 -0.47 34.49
N LEU A 26 3.70 -0.25 34.57
CA LEU A 26 4.63 -0.59 33.50
C LEU A 26 4.67 -2.10 33.24
N PHE A 27 4.66 -2.93 34.29
CA PHE A 27 4.57 -4.38 34.13
C PHE A 27 3.27 -4.82 33.45
N ALA A 28 2.13 -4.26 33.84
CA ALA A 28 0.85 -4.56 33.21
C ALA A 28 0.80 -4.14 31.73
N LEU A 29 1.39 -2.98 31.40
CA LEU A 29 1.54 -2.51 30.02
C LEU A 29 2.43 -3.44 29.20
N LEU A 30 3.54 -3.90 29.79
CA LEU A 30 4.47 -4.81 29.14
C LEU A 30 3.79 -6.15 28.82
N GLU A 31 3.15 -6.79 29.79
CA GLU A 31 2.41 -8.04 29.60
C GLU A 31 1.33 -7.91 28.51
N LYS A 32 0.57 -6.80 28.54
CA LYS A 32 -0.43 -6.51 27.51
C LYS A 32 0.18 -6.39 26.11
N SER A 33 1.33 -5.73 26.01
CA SER A 33 2.03 -5.56 24.72
C SER A 33 2.60 -6.87 24.20
N GLU A 34 3.12 -7.73 25.07
CA GLU A 34 3.62 -9.06 24.71
C GLU A 34 2.50 -9.96 24.16
N LEU A 35 1.33 -9.96 24.82
CA LEU A 35 0.15 -10.67 24.32
C LEU A 35 -0.31 -10.15 22.95
N GLN A 36 -0.30 -8.83 22.76
CA GLN A 36 -0.68 -8.23 21.47
C GLN A 36 0.30 -8.61 20.36
N ILE A 37 1.59 -8.64 20.65
CA ILE A 37 2.63 -9.07 19.71
C ILE A 37 2.38 -10.52 19.28
N GLU A 38 2.08 -11.40 20.23
CA GLU A 38 1.85 -12.81 19.92
C GLU A 38 0.62 -13.02 19.04
N MET A 39 -0.49 -12.33 19.34
CA MET A 39 -1.68 -12.36 18.49
C MET A 39 -1.39 -11.89 17.06
N LEU A 40 -0.63 -10.81 16.91
CA LEU A 40 -0.26 -10.28 15.59
C LEU A 40 0.69 -11.20 14.82
N LYS A 41 1.55 -11.96 15.52
CA LYS A 41 2.38 -13.00 14.88
C LYS A 41 1.53 -14.13 14.34
N ASP A 42 0.57 -14.62 15.13
CA ASP A 42 -0.35 -15.68 14.71
C ASP A 42 -1.19 -15.26 13.50
N GLU A 43 -1.75 -14.05 13.53
CA GLU A 43 -2.50 -13.50 12.40
C GLU A 43 -1.63 -13.38 11.15
N ASN A 44 -0.40 -12.86 11.28
CA ASN A 44 0.55 -12.79 10.18
C ASN A 44 0.89 -14.17 9.61
N PHE A 45 1.06 -15.17 10.46
CA PHE A 45 1.32 -16.55 10.02
C PHE A 45 0.14 -17.09 9.20
N GLN A 46 -1.08 -16.89 9.68
CA GLN A 46 -2.29 -17.31 8.97
C GLN A 46 -2.45 -16.60 7.62
N LEU A 47 -2.28 -15.27 7.58
CA LEU A 47 -2.37 -14.49 6.36
C LEU A 47 -1.33 -14.92 5.33
N LYS A 48 -0.08 -15.16 5.75
CA LYS A 48 0.98 -15.69 4.86
C LYS A 48 0.60 -17.05 4.27
N SER A 49 0.03 -17.95 5.07
CA SER A 49 -0.46 -19.24 4.58
C SER A 49 -1.58 -19.08 3.54
N GLN A 50 -2.53 -18.17 3.78
CA GLN A 50 -3.61 -17.88 2.81
C GLN A 50 -3.07 -17.31 1.49
N ILE A 51 -2.14 -16.36 1.57
CA ILE A 51 -1.49 -15.78 0.38
C ILE A 51 -0.80 -16.88 -0.43
N GLN A 52 -0.07 -17.78 0.23
CA GLN A 52 0.60 -18.89 -0.45
C GLN A 52 -0.39 -19.81 -1.17
N LYS A 53 -1.52 -20.13 -0.54
CA LYS A 53 -2.59 -20.94 -1.16
C LYS A 53 -3.18 -20.27 -2.40
N LEU A 54 -3.45 -18.97 -2.34
CA LEU A 54 -3.99 -18.20 -3.47
C LEU A 54 -2.99 -18.11 -4.62
N GLN A 55 -1.71 -17.90 -4.34
CA GLN A 55 -0.65 -17.86 -5.36
C GLN A 55 -0.49 -19.20 -6.10
N GLN A 56 -0.64 -20.33 -5.40
CA GLN A 56 -0.59 -21.66 -6.03
C GLN A 56 -1.80 -21.93 -6.94
N GLN A 57 -2.95 -21.31 -6.67
CA GLN A 57 -4.15 -21.44 -7.50
C GLN A 57 -4.09 -20.61 -8.79
N SER A 58 -3.31 -19.53 -8.81
CA SER A 58 -3.06 -18.76 -10.03
C SER A 58 -1.93 -19.38 -10.88
N LYS A 59 -2.26 -20.37 -11.73
CA LYS A 59 -1.39 -20.73 -12.86
C LYS A 59 -1.44 -19.60 -13.91
N PRO A 60 -0.30 -19.15 -14.48
CA PRO A 60 -0.34 -18.24 -15.61
C PRO A 60 -0.91 -18.96 -16.83
N VAL A 61 -2.04 -18.50 -17.35
CA VAL A 61 -2.56 -18.92 -18.65
C VAL A 61 -1.57 -18.44 -19.72
N GLN A 62 -0.75 -19.38 -20.19
CA GLN A 62 0.22 -19.14 -21.25
C GLN A 62 -0.55 -19.07 -22.58
N TYR A 63 -0.99 -17.88 -22.96
CA TYR A 63 -1.53 -17.65 -24.30
C TYR A 63 -0.39 -17.77 -25.31
N LYS A 64 -0.25 -18.94 -25.95
CA LYS A 64 0.52 -19.08 -27.18
C LYS A 64 -0.19 -18.28 -28.27
N SER A 65 0.33 -17.10 -28.61
CA SER A 65 -0.11 -16.36 -29.79
C SER A 65 0.51 -17.01 -31.04
N PRO A 66 -0.26 -17.28 -32.10
CA PRO A 66 0.27 -17.72 -33.38
C PRO A 66 1.21 -16.67 -33.98
N GLU A 67 2.31 -17.11 -34.56
CA GLU A 67 3.16 -16.35 -35.48
C GLU A 67 2.29 -15.65 -36.53
N VAL A 68 2.42 -14.33 -36.62
CA VAL A 68 1.89 -13.57 -37.76
C VAL A 68 3.08 -13.09 -38.57
N GLU A 69 3.06 -13.51 -39.83
CA GLU A 69 4.06 -13.38 -40.85
C GLU A 69 4.55 -11.94 -41.06
N THR A 70 5.85 -11.85 -41.29
CA THR A 70 6.62 -10.68 -41.73
C THR A 70 6.00 -9.98 -42.95
N ILE A 71 5.55 -8.75 -42.76
CA ILE A 71 5.34 -7.79 -43.85
C ILE A 71 6.55 -6.86 -43.92
N LYS A 72 7.37 -7.02 -44.96
CA LYS A 72 8.48 -6.12 -45.32
C LYS A 72 7.91 -4.87 -46.02
N VAL A 73 8.21 -3.67 -45.53
CA VAL A 73 8.08 -2.42 -46.30
C VAL A 73 9.28 -1.48 -45.98
N PRO A 74 9.83 -0.74 -46.98
CA PRO A 74 11.24 -0.31 -47.00
C PRO A 74 11.64 0.90 -46.14
N LYS A 75 12.95 0.99 -45.93
CA LYS A 75 13.74 2.10 -45.34
C LYS A 75 13.49 3.44 -46.05
N GLU A 76 13.32 4.50 -45.27
CA GLU A 76 14.04 5.77 -45.47
C GLU A 76 14.09 6.58 -44.15
N VAL A 77 15.06 7.48 -44.09
CA VAL A 77 15.89 7.84 -42.93
C VAL A 77 15.51 9.23 -42.41
N VAL A 78 15.47 9.48 -41.08
CA VAL A 78 16.27 10.52 -40.37
C VAL A 78 15.92 10.68 -38.87
N ALA A 79 16.98 10.55 -38.06
CA ALA A 79 17.36 11.31 -36.85
C ALA A 79 16.38 11.54 -35.66
N ALA A 80 16.53 10.66 -34.66
CA ALA A 80 16.89 10.96 -33.27
C ALA A 80 16.38 12.24 -32.57
N VAL A 81 15.29 12.09 -31.80
CA VAL A 81 15.25 12.53 -30.39
C VAL A 81 14.50 11.45 -29.59
N SER A 82 15.11 10.98 -28.51
CA SER A 82 14.72 9.81 -27.72
C SER A 82 13.24 9.79 -27.30
N PRO A 83 12.46 8.72 -27.57
CA PRO A 83 11.17 8.55 -26.95
C PRO A 83 11.36 7.89 -25.58
N VAL A 84 10.99 8.61 -24.52
CA VAL A 84 10.61 7.98 -23.26
C VAL A 84 9.55 6.94 -23.62
N HIS A 85 9.85 5.66 -23.33
CA HIS A 85 8.93 4.54 -23.48
C HIS A 85 7.66 4.79 -22.63
N ILE A 86 6.70 5.51 -23.18
CA ILE A 86 5.32 5.33 -22.80
C ILE A 86 4.83 4.24 -23.73
N ASP A 87 4.74 3.01 -23.20
CA ASP A 87 4.00 1.90 -23.79
C ASP A 87 2.52 2.29 -23.87
N VAL A 88 2.19 3.23 -24.75
CA VAL A 88 0.81 3.56 -25.03
C VAL A 88 0.32 2.52 -26.02
N ARG A 89 -0.13 1.40 -25.46
CA ARG A 89 -1.23 0.63 -26.06
C ARG A 89 -2.44 1.59 -26.17
N GLN A 90 -2.41 2.52 -27.13
CA GLN A 90 -3.54 3.37 -27.54
C GLN A 90 -4.57 2.53 -28.30
N ASN A 91 -4.91 1.36 -27.74
CA ASN A 91 -6.06 0.59 -28.17
C ASN A 91 -7.30 1.46 -27.89
N LYS A 92 -7.69 2.22 -28.91
CA LYS A 92 -8.91 3.01 -29.15
C LYS A 92 -9.79 3.20 -27.91
N ARG A 93 -9.32 3.98 -26.93
CA ARG A 93 -10.14 4.42 -25.80
C ARG A 93 -11.19 5.38 -26.35
N LYS A 94 -12.47 4.98 -26.35
CA LYS A 94 -13.62 5.80 -26.77
C LYS A 94 -14.45 6.18 -25.56
N CYS A 95 -14.89 7.43 -25.50
CA CYS A 95 -15.83 7.89 -24.49
C CYS A 95 -17.19 7.24 -24.74
N PRO A 96 -17.81 6.58 -23.74
CA PRO A 96 -19.13 5.99 -23.90
C PRO A 96 -20.25 7.05 -24.03
N ASN A 97 -20.02 8.28 -23.54
CA ASN A 97 -21.02 9.34 -23.57
C ASN A 97 -21.04 10.14 -24.88
N CYS A 98 -19.86 10.47 -25.45
CA CYS A 98 -19.79 11.33 -26.66
C CYS A 98 -19.00 10.74 -27.83
N GLY A 99 -18.50 9.50 -27.71
CA GLY A 99 -17.74 8.82 -28.77
C GLY A 99 -16.34 9.36 -29.03
N ALA A 100 -15.91 10.43 -28.34
CA ALA A 100 -14.57 10.99 -28.49
C ALA A 100 -13.47 9.94 -28.19
N ALA A 101 -12.40 9.91 -28.97
CA ALA A 101 -11.39 8.86 -28.91
C ALA A 101 -9.96 9.39 -28.73
N GLY A 102 -9.04 8.50 -28.35
CA GLY A 102 -7.61 8.78 -28.32
C GLY A 102 -7.25 9.83 -27.27
N PHE A 103 -6.61 10.92 -27.70
CA PHE A 103 -6.15 12.02 -26.83
C PHE A 103 -7.27 12.76 -26.08
N SER A 104 -8.53 12.56 -26.48
CA SER A 104 -9.68 13.11 -25.76
C SER A 104 -10.01 12.36 -24.46
N ILE A 105 -9.28 11.29 -24.14
CA ILE A 105 -9.46 10.51 -22.90
C ILE A 105 -8.19 10.64 -22.05
N LYS A 106 -8.32 11.23 -20.86
CA LYS A 106 -7.24 11.35 -19.88
C LYS A 106 -7.46 10.38 -18.72
N GLU A 107 -6.38 9.89 -18.13
CA GLU A 107 -6.45 9.15 -16.87
C GLU A 107 -6.20 10.11 -15.70
N VAL A 108 -7.05 10.04 -14.68
CA VAL A 108 -7.00 10.87 -13.48
C VAL A 108 -7.17 9.98 -12.25
N ASP A 109 -6.60 10.39 -11.12
CA ASP A 109 -6.79 9.71 -9.85
C ASP A 109 -8.22 9.86 -9.33
N ASP A 110 -8.86 8.74 -9.00
CA ASP A 110 -10.12 8.66 -8.29
C ASP A 110 -9.89 8.73 -6.79
N LYS A 111 -10.02 9.94 -6.25
CA LYS A 111 -9.82 10.22 -4.82
C LYS A 111 -10.83 9.50 -3.91
N THR A 112 -11.87 8.88 -4.46
CA THR A 112 -12.86 8.10 -3.69
C THR A 112 -12.42 6.67 -3.45
N GLN A 113 -11.51 6.12 -4.28
CA GLN A 113 -11.06 4.73 -4.18
C GLN A 113 -9.55 4.67 -3.95
N ILE A 114 -9.17 4.29 -2.73
CA ILE A 114 -7.77 4.12 -2.32
C ILE A 114 -7.39 2.65 -2.51
N ILE A 115 -6.29 2.42 -3.23
CA ILE A 115 -5.73 1.07 -3.44
C ILE A 115 -4.85 0.70 -2.23
N THR A 116 -3.98 1.60 -1.79
CA THR A 116 -3.11 1.38 -0.62
C THR A 116 -2.78 2.69 0.08
N TYR A 117 -2.48 2.60 1.38
CA TYR A 117 -2.13 3.73 2.25
C TYR A 117 -0.63 3.83 2.56
N ILE A 118 0.17 2.81 2.26
CA ILE A 118 1.58 2.71 2.69
C ILE A 118 2.50 2.55 1.46
N PRO A 119 3.60 3.32 1.33
CA PRO A 119 4.04 4.42 2.21
C PRO A 119 3.30 5.76 1.97
N ARG A 120 2.50 5.85 0.89
CA ARG A 120 1.67 7.02 0.55
C ARG A 120 0.32 6.54 0.02
N LYS A 121 -0.72 7.38 0.09
CA LYS A 121 -2.04 7.09 -0.49
C LYS A 121 -1.92 6.96 -2.01
N ILE A 122 -2.18 5.77 -2.53
CA ILE A 122 -2.30 5.51 -3.96
C ILE A 122 -3.78 5.35 -4.29
N PHE A 123 -4.26 6.18 -5.21
CA PHE A 123 -5.65 6.17 -5.66
C PHE A 123 -5.81 5.32 -6.91
N LYS A 124 -7.02 4.81 -7.13
CA LYS A 124 -7.37 4.12 -8.37
C LYS A 124 -7.36 5.11 -9.54
N LYS A 125 -6.97 4.67 -10.73
CA LYS A 125 -7.08 5.49 -11.94
C LYS A 125 -8.48 5.34 -12.55
N LYS A 126 -9.07 6.46 -12.96
CA LYS A 126 -10.30 6.53 -13.78
C LYS A 126 -10.02 7.30 -15.07
N LYS A 127 -10.84 7.09 -16.09
CA LYS A 127 -10.75 7.81 -17.37
C LYS A 127 -11.76 8.95 -17.40
N VAL A 128 -11.32 10.10 -17.85
CA VAL A 128 -12.14 11.30 -18.00
C VAL A 128 -12.08 11.76 -19.44
N CYS A 129 -13.24 11.93 -20.06
CA CYS A 129 -13.32 12.54 -21.38
C CYS A 129 -13.15 14.06 -21.26
N THR A 130 -12.18 14.64 -21.97
CA THR A 130 -11.95 16.09 -21.95
C THR A 130 -13.02 16.88 -22.70
N LYS A 131 -13.77 16.24 -23.61
CA LYS A 131 -14.85 16.90 -24.37
C LYS A 131 -16.12 17.05 -23.56
N CYS A 132 -16.63 15.96 -22.98
CA CYS A 132 -17.92 15.96 -22.27
C CYS A 132 -17.79 15.81 -20.74
N ARG A 133 -16.56 15.77 -20.21
CA ARG A 133 -16.25 15.61 -18.77
C ARG A 133 -16.80 14.33 -18.13
N PHE A 134 -17.24 13.37 -18.92
CA PHE A 134 -17.73 12.09 -18.43
C PHE A 134 -16.58 11.23 -17.88
N GLU A 135 -16.80 10.64 -16.72
CA GLU A 135 -15.85 9.80 -15.98
C GLU A 135 -16.27 8.32 -16.05
N PHE A 136 -15.33 7.42 -16.32
CA PHE A 136 -15.57 5.98 -16.47
C PHE A 136 -14.32 5.12 -16.29
#